data_AF-A0A2R5L5M8-F1
#
_entry.id   AF-A0A2R5L5M8-F1
#
_cell.length_a   1.000
_cell.length_b   1.000
_cell.length_c   1.000
_cell.angle_alpha   90.00
_cell.angle_beta   90.00
_cell.angle_gamma   90.00
#
_symmetry.space_group_name_H-M   'P 1'
#
loop_
_entity.id
_entity.type
_entity.pdbx_description
1 polymer ?
#
loop_
_entity_poly.entity_id
_entity_poly.type
_entity_poly.pdbx_seq_one_letter_code
_entity_poly.pdbx_strand_id
1 'polypeptide(L)'
;MCCSPDGLVKVGETIALVEIKCPHRCKDTIIIDYETKSSNVDKFVGDELVLHKNHSYFTQVQLQLYILNACKGAFFVYSQMQTVSLEIARDDCFLPELVPKHFYFTFLLRELSKEYVAGRFSS
;
A
#
# COMPACT_ATOMS: atom_id res chain seq x y z
N MET A 1 -7.33 -7.23 11.02
CA MET A 1 -6.06 -6.90 10.33
C MET A 1 -5.70 -5.51 10.79
N CYS A 2 -4.45 -5.31 11.17
CA CYS A 2 -3.89 -3.99 11.41
C CYS A 2 -2.94 -3.64 10.26
N CYS A 3 -2.75 -2.36 10.03
CA CYS A 3 -1.71 -1.87 9.14
C CYS A 3 -1.09 -0.62 9.74
N SER A 4 0.16 -0.36 9.37
CA SER A 4 0.88 0.85 9.72
C SER A 4 1.21 1.57 8.42
N PRO A 5 0.31 2.42 7.90
CA PRO A 5 0.65 3.27 6.76
C PRO A 5 1.68 4.32 7.19
N ASP A 6 2.49 4.79 6.25
CA ASP A 6 3.42 5.89 6.53
C ASP A 6 2.70 7.22 6.79
N GLY A 7 1.53 7.40 6.18
CA GLY A 7 0.68 8.56 6.43
C GLY A 7 -0.78 8.36 6.04
N LEU A 8 -1.63 9.18 6.64
CA LEU A 8 -3.03 9.34 6.27
C LEU A 8 -3.29 10.81 5.98
N VAL A 9 -3.95 11.08 4.85
CA VAL A 9 -4.31 12.43 4.43
C VAL A 9 -5.83 12.52 4.34
N LYS A 10 -6.42 13.53 4.98
CA LYS A 10 -7.85 13.82 4.81
C LYS A 10 -8.07 14.58 3.50
N VAL A 11 -8.86 14.01 2.60
CA VAL A 11 -9.24 14.60 1.30
C VAL A 11 -10.75 14.76 1.28
N GLY A 12 -11.23 15.95 1.62
CA GLY A 12 -12.65 16.19 1.88
C GLY A 12 -13.16 15.29 3.01
N GLU A 13 -14.19 14.51 2.73
CA GLU A 13 -14.78 13.53 3.66
C GLU A 13 -14.14 12.13 3.60
N THR A 14 -13.09 11.97 2.80
CA THR A 14 -12.42 10.67 2.61
C THR A 14 -11.00 10.69 3.18
N ILE A 15 -10.46 9.51 3.43
CA ILE A 15 -9.05 9.31 3.80
C ILE A 15 -8.32 8.75 2.59
N ALA A 16 -7.18 9.36 2.26
CA ALA A 16 -6.21 8.83 1.32
C ALA A 16 -5.00 8.28 2.08
N LEU A 17 -4.57 7.09 1.68
CA LEU A 17 -3.37 6.44 2.18
C LEU A 17 -2.12 7.11 1.59
N VAL A 18 -1.06 7.23 2.38
CA VAL A 18 0.30 7.51 1.91
C VAL A 18 1.22 6.37 2.34
N GLU A 19 1.96 5.82 1.39
CA GLU A 19 2.97 4.78 1.62
C GLU A 19 4.25 5.17 0.87
N ILE A 20 5.39 5.13 1.55
CA ILE A 20 6.70 5.55 1.06
C ILE A 20 7.67 4.38 1.16
N LYS A 21 8.27 4.02 0.03
CA LYS A 21 9.32 2.99 -0.04
C LYS A 21 10.65 3.60 -0.43
N CYS A 22 11.70 3.16 0.26
CA CYS A 22 13.09 3.49 -0.04
C CYS A 22 13.88 2.20 -0.32
N PRO A 23 13.75 1.57 -1.50
CA PRO A 23 14.36 0.27 -1.75
C PRO A 23 15.89 0.39 -1.77
N HIS A 24 16.58 -0.41 -0.96
CA HIS A 24 18.05 -0.33 -0.84
C HIS A 24 18.77 -0.46 -2.20
N ARG A 25 18.27 -1.31 -3.11
CA ARG A 25 18.83 -1.47 -4.46
C ARG A 25 18.80 -0.19 -5.31
N CYS A 26 17.93 0.75 -4.97
CA CYS A 26 17.78 2.02 -5.68
C CYS A 26 18.54 3.16 -5.02
N LYS A 27 19.22 2.96 -3.87
CA LYS A 27 19.74 4.04 -3.03
C LYS A 27 20.51 5.12 -3.82
N ASP A 28 21.41 4.67 -4.67
CA ASP A 28 22.32 5.53 -5.46
C ASP A 28 22.02 5.44 -6.97
N THR A 29 20.82 4.98 -7.35
CA THR A 29 20.38 4.85 -8.74
C THR A 29 19.02 5.50 -8.98
N ILE A 30 18.69 5.76 -10.25
CA ILE A 30 17.34 6.19 -10.64
C ILE A 30 16.36 5.03 -10.47
N ILE A 31 15.14 5.36 -10.06
CA ILE A 31 14.03 4.41 -9.91
C ILE A 31 13.49 4.06 -11.30
N ILE A 32 13.39 5.06 -12.17
CA ILE A 32 12.85 4.96 -13.52
C ILE A 32 13.77 5.69 -14.49
N ASP A 33 14.06 4.99 -15.58
CA ASP A 33 14.56 5.57 -16.81
C ASP A 33 13.40 5.63 -17.81
N TYR A 34 12.94 6.84 -18.10
CA TYR A 34 11.84 7.08 -19.04
C TYR A 34 12.27 6.94 -20.50
N GLU A 35 13.56 7.10 -20.82
CA GLU A 35 14.08 6.94 -22.18
C GLU A 35 14.11 5.46 -22.55
N THR A 36 14.57 4.61 -21.64
CA THR A 36 14.63 3.15 -21.85
C THR A 36 13.38 2.41 -21.38
N LYS A 37 12.41 3.12 -20.78
CA LYS A 37 11.20 2.56 -20.15
C LYS A 37 11.53 1.42 -19.17
N SER A 38 12.62 1.58 -18.43
CA SER A 38 13.03 0.60 -17.42
C SER A 38 12.73 1.14 -16.03
N SER A 39 12.33 0.25 -15.12
CA SER A 39 12.08 0.60 -13.73
C SER A 39 12.66 -0.45 -12.80
N ASN A 40 13.28 0.04 -11.73
CA ASN A 40 13.84 -0.78 -10.68
C ASN A 40 12.80 -1.18 -9.63
N VAL A 41 11.55 -0.73 -9.69
CA VAL A 41 10.53 -1.01 -8.63
C VAL A 41 9.16 -1.30 -9.20
N ASP A 42 8.85 -0.68 -10.33
CA ASP A 42 7.55 -0.73 -11.00
C ASP A 42 7.69 -1.39 -12.39
N LYS A 43 6.59 -1.44 -13.14
CA LYS A 43 6.62 -1.83 -14.54
C LYS A 43 5.93 -0.78 -15.39
N PHE A 44 6.39 -0.64 -16.62
CA PHE A 44 5.64 0.08 -17.64
C PHE A 44 4.59 -0.84 -18.27
N VAL A 45 3.36 -0.37 -18.40
CA VAL A 45 2.32 -0.94 -19.26
C VAL A 45 2.00 0.12 -20.32
N GLY A 46 2.54 -0.07 -21.51
CA GLY A 46 2.53 0.96 -22.56
C GLY A 46 3.48 2.11 -22.21
N ASP A 47 2.91 3.30 -21.99
CA ASP A 47 3.62 4.52 -21.54
C ASP A 47 3.36 4.84 -20.06
N GLU A 48 2.51 4.08 -19.40
CA GLU A 48 2.14 4.32 -18.01
C GLU A 48 2.96 3.46 -17.06
N LEU A 49 3.49 4.09 -16.03
CA LEU A 49 4.11 3.40 -14.91
C LEU A 49 3.01 2.82 -14.02
N VAL A 50 3.08 1.53 -13.75
CA VAL A 50 2.14 0.84 -12.87
C VAL A 50 2.88 -0.01 -11.85
N LEU A 51 2.37 0.01 -10.62
CA LEU A 51 2.82 -0.91 -9.58
C LEU A 51 2.22 -2.29 -9.87
N HIS A 52 3.07 -3.23 -10.28
CA HIS A 52 2.63 -4.54 -10.75
C HIS A 52 1.96 -5.38 -9.65
N LYS A 53 0.86 -6.07 -9.96
CA LYS A 53 0.07 -6.82 -8.96
C LYS A 53 0.85 -7.90 -8.19
N ASN A 54 1.81 -8.54 -8.85
CA ASN A 54 2.67 -9.55 -8.20
C ASN A 54 3.80 -8.96 -7.35
N HIS A 55 3.93 -7.63 -7.26
CA HIS A 55 4.92 -6.98 -6.42
C HIS A 55 4.42 -6.93 -4.97
N SER A 56 5.27 -7.23 -3.99
CA SER A 56 4.88 -7.25 -2.57
C SER A 56 4.32 -5.91 -2.07
N TYR A 57 4.85 -4.80 -2.59
CA TYR A 57 4.32 -3.46 -2.31
C TYR A 57 2.87 -3.28 -2.78
N PHE A 58 2.47 -3.88 -3.91
CA PHE A 58 1.09 -3.83 -4.37
C PHE A 58 0.17 -4.50 -3.35
N THR A 59 0.50 -5.73 -2.94
CA THR A 59 -0.23 -6.45 -1.89
C THR A 59 -0.34 -5.64 -0.60
N GLN A 60 0.75 -5.02 -0.16
CA GLN A 60 0.76 -4.21 1.05
C GLN A 60 -0.19 -3.00 0.95
N VAL A 61 -0.09 -2.23 -0.13
CA VAL A 61 -0.93 -1.05 -0.38
C VAL A 61 -2.41 -1.46 -0.49
N GLN A 62 -2.72 -2.54 -1.20
CA GLN A 62 -4.09 -3.04 -1.31
C GLN A 62 -4.69 -3.43 0.05
N LEU A 63 -3.93 -4.13 0.90
CA LEU A 63 -4.38 -4.48 2.24
C LEU A 63 -4.59 -3.23 3.12
N GLN A 64 -3.69 -2.25 3.05
CA GLN A 64 -3.85 -0.98 3.77
C GLN A 64 -5.12 -0.23 3.32
N LEU A 65 -5.34 -0.09 2.01
CA LEU A 65 -6.54 0.54 1.46
C LEU A 65 -7.82 -0.18 1.90
N TYR A 66 -7.80 -1.51 1.95
CA TYR A 66 -8.91 -2.31 2.45
C TYR A 66 -9.19 -2.07 3.94
N ILE A 67 -8.16 -2.14 4.78
CA ILE A 67 -8.28 -1.98 6.24
C ILE A 67 -8.79 -0.59 6.61
N LEU A 68 -8.31 0.45 5.91
CA LEU A 68 -8.68 1.84 6.15
C LEU A 68 -10.00 2.25 5.48
N ASN A 69 -10.62 1.33 4.72
CA ASN A 69 -11.74 1.63 3.83
C ASN A 69 -11.48 2.85 2.91
N ALA A 70 -10.24 3.01 2.45
CA ALA A 70 -9.84 4.06 1.52
C ALA A 70 -10.00 3.57 0.08
N CYS A 71 -10.48 4.44 -0.81
CA CYS A 71 -10.64 4.10 -2.23
C CYS A 71 -9.32 4.19 -3.01
N LYS A 72 -8.37 4.99 -2.53
CA LYS A 72 -7.08 5.23 -3.19
C LYS A 72 -6.01 5.71 -2.23
N GLY A 73 -4.76 5.62 -2.67
CA GLY A 73 -3.60 6.11 -1.95
C GLY A 73 -2.48 6.58 -2.87
N ALA A 74 -1.58 7.39 -2.32
CA ALA A 74 -0.35 7.78 -2.97
C ALA A 74 0.79 6.85 -2.53
N PHE A 75 1.43 6.22 -3.51
CA PHE A 75 2.59 5.37 -3.32
C PHE A 75 3.82 6.11 -3.82
N PHE A 76 4.78 6.35 -2.92
CA PHE A 76 6.03 7.02 -3.24
C PHE A 76 7.17 6.01 -3.23
N VAL A 77 8.04 6.10 -4.21
CA VAL A 77 9.33 5.43 -4.22
C VAL A 77 10.40 6.51 -4.19
N TYR A 78 11.30 6.42 -3.23
CA TYR A 78 12.37 7.38 -3.02
C TYR A 78 13.75 6.72 -3.16
N SER A 79 14.65 7.40 -3.85
CA SER A 79 16.10 7.23 -3.79
C SER A 79 16.80 8.58 -3.65
N GLN A 80 18.12 8.59 -3.44
CA GLN A 80 18.87 9.85 -3.42
C GLN A 80 18.86 10.56 -4.78
N MET A 81 18.63 9.82 -5.86
CA MET A 81 18.69 10.32 -7.23
C MET A 81 17.31 10.73 -7.78
N GLN A 82 16.22 10.15 -7.26
CA GLN A 82 14.89 10.33 -7.83
C GLN A 82 13.79 10.05 -6.80
N THR A 83 12.67 10.77 -6.94
CA THR A 83 11.40 10.43 -6.29
C THR A 83 10.37 10.16 -7.37
N VAL A 84 9.64 9.07 -7.23
CA VAL A 84 8.55 8.66 -8.12
C VAL A 84 7.29 8.53 -7.28
N SER A 85 6.14 8.95 -7.82
CA SER A 85 4.84 8.79 -7.16
C SER A 85 3.83 8.15 -8.09
N LEU A 86 3.01 7.26 -7.55
CA LEU A 86 1.90 6.60 -8.21
C LEU A 86 0.62 6.79 -7.38
N GLU A 87 -0.49 7.07 -8.04
CA GLU A 87 -1.81 6.91 -7.41
C GLU A 87 -2.26 5.47 -7.60
N ILE A 88 -2.57 4.79 -6.50
CA ILE A 88 -3.03 3.40 -6.50
C ILE A 88 -4.47 3.36 -6.02
N ALA A 89 -5.37 2.90 -6.88
CA ALA A 89 -6.76 2.64 -6.51
C ALA A 89 -6.89 1.26 -5.84
N ARG A 90 -7.87 1.12 -4.94
CA ARG A 90 -8.22 -0.16 -4.34
C ARG A 90 -8.77 -1.11 -5.40
N ASP A 91 -8.23 -2.32 -5.45
CA ASP A 91 -8.64 -3.39 -6.35
C ASP A 91 -9.44 -4.44 -5.55
N ASP A 92 -10.77 -4.25 -5.53
CA ASP A 92 -11.70 -5.12 -4.80
C ASP A 92 -11.79 -6.53 -5.41
N CYS A 93 -11.30 -6.75 -6.64
CA CYS A 93 -11.22 -8.07 -7.25
C CYS A 93 -9.96 -8.84 -6.81
N PHE A 94 -8.89 -8.16 -6.40
CA PHE A 94 -7.64 -8.75 -5.95
C PHE A 94 -7.67 -9.18 -4.46
N LEU A 95 -8.41 -8.45 -3.62
CA LEU A 95 -8.46 -8.68 -2.17
C LEU A 95 -9.03 -10.03 -1.71
N PRO A 96 -10.06 -10.63 -2.38
CA PRO A 96 -10.61 -11.92 -1.98
C PRO A 96 -9.61 -13.08 -2.03
N GLU A 97 -8.58 -12.98 -2.87
CA GLU A 97 -7.52 -13.99 -3.00
C GLU A 97 -6.53 -13.93 -1.83
N LEU A 98 -6.36 -12.76 -1.22
CA LEU A 98 -5.38 -12.49 -0.17
C LEU A 98 -5.91 -12.66 1.25
N VAL A 99 -7.20 -12.39 1.44
CA VAL A 99 -7.85 -12.43 2.73
C VAL A 99 -8.90 -13.54 2.70
N PRO A 100 -8.59 -14.75 3.18
CA PRO A 100 -9.64 -15.72 3.43
C PRO A 100 -10.63 -15.07 4.41
N LYS A 101 -11.84 -14.72 3.93
CA LYS A 101 -12.88 -14.06 4.74
C LYS A 101 -13.02 -14.71 6.13
N HIS A 102 -12.90 -16.03 6.17
CA HIS A 102 -12.99 -16.81 7.40
C HIS A 102 -11.85 -16.53 8.39
N PHE A 103 -10.59 -16.43 7.93
CA PHE A 103 -9.46 -16.14 8.82
C PHE A 103 -9.59 -14.76 9.48
N TYR A 104 -9.98 -13.75 8.69
CA TYR A 104 -10.20 -12.39 9.18
C TYR A 104 -11.30 -12.32 10.24
N PHE A 105 -12.51 -12.79 9.92
CA PHE A 105 -13.66 -12.66 10.82
C PHE A 105 -13.58 -13.59 12.03
N THR A 106 -13.02 -14.79 11.88
CA THR A 106 -13.04 -15.80 12.95
C THR A 106 -11.92 -15.64 13.96
N PHE A 107 -10.72 -15.28 13.50
CA PHE A 107 -9.53 -15.24 14.37
C PHE A 107 -9.12 -13.82 14.70
N LEU A 108 -8.91 -12.99 13.68
CA LEU A 108 -8.26 -11.70 13.86
C LEU A 108 -9.20 -10.64 14.45
N LEU A 109 -10.45 -10.56 13.97
CA LEU A 109 -11.45 -9.65 14.51
C LEU A 109 -11.83 -10.00 15.96
N ARG A 110 -11.92 -11.31 16.24
CA ARG A 110 -12.21 -11.82 17.58
C ARG A 110 -11.09 -11.45 18.56
N GLU A 111 -9.82 -11.57 18.18
CA GLU A 111 -8.72 -11.23 19.09
C GLU A 111 -8.63 -9.72 19.36
N LEU A 112 -8.81 -8.89 18.33
CA LEU A 112 -8.86 -7.42 18.49
C LEU A 112 -10.02 -6.97 19.39
N SER A 113 -11.18 -7.63 19.30
CA SER A 113 -12.33 -7.32 20.18
C SER A 113 -12.02 -7.62 21.66
N LYS A 114 -11.25 -8.67 21.94
CA LYS A 114 -10.83 -8.99 23.31
C LYS A 114 -9.84 -7.96 23.84
N GLU A 115 -8.89 -7.50 23.03
CA GLU A 115 -7.92 -6.48 23.43
C GLU A 115 -8.56 -5.11 23.64
N TYR A 116 -9.56 -4.76 22.83
CA TYR A 116 -10.37 -3.55 22.99
C TYR A 116 -11.18 -3.58 24.29
N VAL A 117 -11.84 -4.72 24.59
CA VAL A 117 -12.56 -4.92 25.86
C VAL A 117 -11.60 -4.99 27.06
N ALA A 118 -10.35 -5.41 26.85
CA ALA A 118 -9.31 -5.47 27.88
C ALA A 118 -8.58 -4.12 28.10
N GLY A 119 -8.99 -3.03 27.44
CA GLY A 119 -8.51 -1.67 27.73
C GLY A 119 -7.07 -1.36 27.31
N ARG A 120 -6.47 -2.12 26.37
CA ARG A 120 -5.05 -1.93 25.98
C ARG A 120 -4.79 -0.88 24.89
N PHE A 121 -5.81 -0.12 24.50
CA PHE A 121 -5.70 1.00 23.54
C PHE A 121 -6.30 2.30 24.06
N SER A 122 -6.21 2.54 25.38
CA SER A 122 -6.42 3.87 25.96
C SER A 122 -5.07 4.48 26.34
N SER A 123 -4.43 5.10 25.34
CA SER A 123 -3.43 6.18 25.50
C SER A 123 -3.13 6.79 24.14
#